data_AF-A0A0F8YZB8-F1
#
_entry.id   AF-A0A0F8YZB8-F1
#
_cell.length_a   1.000
_cell.length_b   1.000
_cell.length_c   1.000
_cell.angle_alpha   90.00
_cell.angle_beta   90.00
_cell.angle_gamma   90.00
#
_symmetry.space_group_name_H-M   'P 1'
#
loop_
_entity.id
_entity.type
_entity.pdbx_description
1 polymer ?
#
loop_
_entity_poly.entity_id
_entity_poly.type
_entity_poly.pdbx_seq_one_letter_code
_entity_poly.pdbx_strand_id
1 'polypeptide(L)'
;YRNEPETPTTVKLVPGDMELLIPVGGFAGNICRAGLLILLRLMFLAATGVLLGAFLSFPVACLTGLIVLLLGMMGNFVTEATTLHAFGQPGAMDYVSHYLRRGAFFLLPNLPITSSPAAQLRSGTLIAWRAVGAEALTGTLIRAVVALALGSLIFRRRELARVQV
;
A
#
# COMPACT_ATOMS: atom_id res chain seq x y z
N TYR A 1 -36.96 23.67 -26.29
CA TYR A 1 -37.00 22.22 -26.49
C TYR A 1 -37.30 21.56 -25.16
N ARG A 2 -38.55 21.16 -24.94
CA ARG A 2 -38.99 20.43 -23.75
C ARG A 2 -38.89 18.95 -24.08
N ASN A 3 -37.94 18.25 -23.47
CA ASN A 3 -37.72 16.84 -23.71
C ASN A 3 -38.63 16.06 -22.74
N GLU A 4 -39.86 15.76 -23.17
CA GLU A 4 -40.77 14.89 -22.43
C GLU A 4 -40.55 13.46 -22.93
N PRO A 5 -40.00 12.53 -22.12
CA PRO A 5 -39.87 11.14 -22.54
C PRO A 5 -41.26 10.49 -22.58
N GLU A 6 -41.58 9.85 -23.71
CA GLU A 6 -42.86 9.15 -23.96
C GLU A 6 -43.09 7.91 -23.06
N THR A 7 -42.09 7.57 -22.24
CA THR A 7 -42.13 6.45 -21.29
C THR A 7 -41.71 6.94 -19.89
N PRO A 8 -42.44 6.59 -18.81
CA PRO A 8 -42.05 6.95 -17.46
C PRO A 8 -40.82 6.14 -17.04
N THR A 9 -39.63 6.67 -17.35
CA THR A 9 -38.36 6.09 -16.92
C THR A 9 -38.20 6.32 -15.43
N THR A 10 -38.51 5.29 -14.63
CA THR A 10 -38.28 5.33 -13.18
C THR A 10 -36.79 5.14 -12.91
N VAL A 11 -36.09 6.23 -12.57
CA VAL A 11 -34.71 6.15 -12.10
C VAL A 11 -34.73 5.67 -10.65
N LYS A 12 -34.43 4.40 -10.44
CA LYS A 12 -34.32 3.83 -9.08
C LYS A 12 -32.99 4.27 -8.48
N LEU A 13 -33.02 5.29 -7.63
CA LEU A 13 -31.88 5.70 -6.82
C LEU A 13 -31.74 4.70 -5.66
N VAL A 14 -30.64 3.96 -5.62
CA VAL A 14 -30.34 3.04 -4.53
C VAL A 14 -29.84 3.86 -3.32
N PRO A 15 -30.42 3.69 -2.12
CA PRO A 15 -29.93 4.37 -0.92
C PRO A 15 -28.47 3.96 -0.66
N GLY A 16 -27.55 4.94 -0.71
CA GLY A 16 -26.11 4.72 -0.52
C GLY A 16 -25.24 5.07 -1.73
N ASP A 17 -25.83 5.24 -2.91
CA ASP A 17 -25.10 5.57 -4.16
C ASP A 17 -25.03 7.08 -4.45
N MET A 18 -25.62 7.89 -3.55
CA MET A 18 -25.58 9.36 -3.62
C MET A 18 -24.50 9.89 -2.68
N GLU A 19 -23.36 10.27 -3.27
CA GLU A 19 -22.31 11.02 -2.57
C GLU A 19 -22.38 12.50 -2.95
N LEU A 20 -22.46 13.38 -1.94
CA LEU A 20 -22.38 14.82 -2.13
C LEU A 20 -20.92 15.27 -1.99
N LEU A 21 -20.26 15.55 -3.13
CA LEU A 21 -18.90 16.07 -3.16
C LEU A 21 -18.91 17.59 -2.97
N ILE A 22 -18.36 18.05 -1.84
CA ILE A 22 -18.24 19.48 -1.54
C ILE A 22 -16.84 19.95 -1.96
N PRO A 23 -16.69 21.11 -2.63
CA PRO A 23 -15.38 21.66 -2.95
C PRO A 23 -14.68 22.11 -1.67
N VAL A 24 -13.60 21.41 -1.29
CA VAL A 24 -12.80 21.71 -0.08
C VAL A 24 -11.50 22.45 -0.42
N GLY A 25 -11.02 22.41 -1.66
CA GLY A 25 -9.76 23.04 -2.06
C GLY A 25 -9.38 22.84 -3.53
N GLY A 26 -8.17 23.28 -3.89
CA GLY A 26 -7.65 23.22 -5.26
C GLY A 26 -7.04 21.86 -5.63
N PHE A 27 -7.19 21.48 -6.90
CA PHE A 27 -6.67 20.24 -7.47
C PHE A 27 -5.14 20.11 -7.36
N ALA A 28 -4.40 21.19 -7.63
CA ALA A 28 -2.93 21.20 -7.59
C ALA A 28 -2.38 20.80 -6.21
N GLY A 29 -3.01 21.27 -5.12
CA GLY A 29 -2.64 20.89 -3.76
C GLY A 29 -2.86 19.40 -3.49
N ASN A 30 -3.92 18.82 -4.06
CA ASN A 30 -4.21 17.39 -3.94
C ASN A 30 -3.20 16.54 -4.74
N ILE A 31 -2.79 16.98 -5.92
CA ILE A 31 -1.73 16.33 -6.72
C ILE A 31 -0.42 16.29 -5.93
N CYS A 32 -0.01 17.40 -5.32
CA CYS A 32 1.21 17.46 -4.53
C CYS A 32 1.19 16.42 -3.38
N ARG A 33 0.05 16.30 -2.68
CA ARG A 33 -0.13 15.30 -1.61
C ARG A 33 -0.06 13.87 -2.13
N ALA A 34 -0.65 13.58 -3.29
CA ALA A 34 -0.52 12.27 -3.93
C ALA A 34 0.92 11.96 -4.35
N GLY A 35 1.63 12.94 -4.92
CA GLY A 35 3.04 12.81 -5.26
C GLY A 35 3.91 12.50 -4.04
N LEU A 36 3.67 13.19 -2.92
CA LEU A 36 4.36 12.92 -1.65
C LEU A 36 4.10 11.50 -1.14
N LEU A 37 2.86 11.00 -1.23
CA LEU A 37 2.54 9.62 -0.86
C LEU A 37 3.29 8.60 -1.71
N ILE A 38 3.38 8.84 -3.02
CA ILE A 38 4.13 7.96 -3.93
C ILE A 38 5.63 8.00 -3.58
N LEU A 39 6.19 9.19 -3.33
CA LEU A 39 7.59 9.35 -2.95
C LEU A 39 7.93 8.61 -1.64
N LEU A 40 7.05 8.70 -0.64
CA LEU A 40 7.20 7.95 0.62
C LEU A 40 7.20 6.43 0.40
N ARG A 41 6.35 5.93 -0.51
CA ARG A 41 6.33 4.49 -0.86
C ARG A 41 7.62 4.06 -1.57
N LEU A 42 8.15 4.91 -2.46
CA LEU A 42 9.43 4.66 -3.14
C LEU A 42 10.61 4.68 -2.16
N MET A 43 10.60 5.54 -1.15
CA MET A 43 11.64 5.59 -0.12
C MET A 43 11.73 4.26 0.65
N PHE A 44 10.58 3.67 1.01
CA PHE A 44 10.56 2.35 1.63
C PHE A 44 11.12 1.27 0.69
N LEU A 45 10.74 1.31 -0.59
CA LEU A 45 11.24 0.35 -1.59
C LEU A 45 12.76 0.46 -1.74
N ALA A 46 13.29 1.69 -1.74
CA ALA A 46 14.73 1.95 -1.78
C ALA A 46 15.44 1.37 -0.55
N ALA A 47 14.92 1.60 0.66
CA ALA A 47 15.48 1.03 1.90
C ALA A 47 15.50 -0.51 1.86
N THR A 48 14.45 -1.13 1.32
CA THR A 48 14.37 -2.59 1.16
C THR A 48 15.37 -3.09 0.12
N GLY A 49 15.54 -2.36 -0.99
CA GLY A 49 16.57 -2.66 -2.00
C GLY A 49 17.99 -2.62 -1.41
N VAL A 50 18.29 -1.65 -0.54
CA VAL A 50 19.57 -1.57 0.18
C VAL A 50 19.77 -2.79 1.09
N LEU A 51 18.74 -3.20 1.84
CA LEU A 51 18.78 -4.40 2.67
C LEU A 51 19.06 -5.66 1.84
N LEU A 52 18.34 -5.84 0.73
CA LEU A 52 18.52 -7.00 -0.15
C LEU A 52 19.92 -7.02 -0.79
N GLY A 53 20.44 -5.85 -1.18
CA GLY A 53 21.82 -5.72 -1.67
C GLY A 53 22.90 -6.06 -0.64
N ALA A 54 22.58 -6.06 0.67
CA ALA A 54 23.56 -6.35 1.71
C ALA A 54 23.97 -7.83 1.77
N PHE A 55 23.12 -8.75 1.33
CA PHE A 55 23.39 -10.19 1.39
C PHE A 55 23.17 -10.95 0.08
N LEU A 56 22.37 -10.43 -0.86
CA LEU A 56 22.22 -11.05 -2.18
C LEU A 56 23.25 -10.52 -3.20
N SER A 57 23.50 -11.29 -4.25
CA SER A 57 24.24 -10.82 -5.42
C SER A 57 23.42 -9.79 -6.20
N PHE A 58 24.10 -8.89 -6.93
CA PHE A 58 23.46 -7.77 -7.62
C PHE A 58 22.24 -8.17 -8.49
N PRO A 59 22.32 -9.19 -9.38
CA PRO A 59 21.19 -9.57 -10.21
C PRO A 59 19.99 -10.09 -9.40
N VAL A 60 20.26 -10.86 -8.34
CA VAL A 60 19.22 -11.44 -7.50
C VAL A 60 18.57 -10.37 -6.64
N ALA A 61 19.33 -9.42 -6.10
CA ALA A 61 18.79 -8.29 -5.35
C ALA A 61 17.79 -7.47 -6.16
N CYS A 62 18.10 -7.19 -7.44
CA CYS A 62 17.19 -6.50 -8.36
C CYS A 62 15.89 -7.28 -8.60
N LEU A 63 16.00 -8.59 -8.87
CA LEU A 63 14.82 -9.46 -9.08
C LEU A 63 13.96 -9.54 -7.82
N THR A 64 14.56 -9.72 -6.65
CA THR A 64 13.86 -9.78 -5.37
C THR A 64 13.18 -8.43 -5.04
N GLY A 65 13.85 -7.31 -5.30
CA GLY A 65 13.25 -5.97 -5.15
C GLY A 65 12.01 -5.78 -6.03
N LEU A 66 12.07 -6.27 -7.27
CA LEU A 66 10.93 -6.24 -8.20
C LEU A 66 9.77 -7.11 -7.71
N ILE A 67 10.05 -8.31 -7.19
CA ILE A 67 9.04 -9.18 -6.59
C ILE A 67 8.37 -8.50 -5.39
N VAL A 68 9.14 -7.87 -4.51
CA VAL A 68 8.60 -7.12 -3.36
C VAL A 68 7.69 -5.98 -3.81
N LEU A 69 8.07 -5.24 -4.86
CA LEU A 69 7.24 -4.21 -5.44
C LEU A 69 5.91 -4.76 -5.97
N LEU A 70 5.96 -5.81 -6.81
CA LEU A 70 4.77 -6.44 -7.37
C LEU A 70 3.84 -6.97 -6.28
N LEU A 71 4.39 -7.63 -5.27
CA LEU A 71 3.62 -8.17 -4.17
C LEU A 71 2.99 -7.08 -3.30
N GLY A 72 3.70 -5.97 -3.08
CA GLY A 72 3.14 -4.79 -2.42
C GLY A 72 2.00 -4.14 -3.22
N MET A 73 2.06 -4.15 -4.55
CA MET A 73 0.96 -3.68 -5.42
C MET A 73 -0.26 -4.60 -5.37
N MET A 74 -0.06 -5.91 -5.27
CA MET A 74 -1.13 -6.90 -5.14
C MET A 74 -1.70 -7.01 -3.72
N GLY A 75 -1.20 -6.23 -2.76
CA GLY A 75 -1.60 -6.30 -1.36
C GLY A 75 -3.11 -6.16 -1.14
N ASN A 76 -3.77 -5.23 -1.83
CA ASN A 76 -5.22 -5.05 -1.69
C ASN A 76 -6.02 -6.27 -2.18
N PHE A 77 -5.57 -6.89 -3.28
CA PHE A 77 -6.18 -8.11 -3.80
C PHE A 77 -6.02 -9.27 -2.80
N VAL A 78 -4.83 -9.41 -2.21
CA VAL A 78 -4.59 -10.43 -1.18
C VAL A 78 -5.46 -10.17 0.05
N THR A 79 -5.66 -8.92 0.47
CA THR A 79 -6.54 -8.60 1.59
C THR A 79 -7.99 -8.93 1.30
N GLU A 80 -8.48 -8.63 0.09
CA GLU A 80 -9.86 -8.89 -0.32
C GLU A 80 -10.11 -10.39 -0.53
N ALA A 81 -9.14 -11.13 -1.08
CA ALA A 81 -9.22 -12.57 -1.19
C ALA A 81 -9.19 -13.29 0.17
N THR A 82 -8.67 -12.63 1.22
CA THR A 82 -8.55 -13.20 2.58
C THR A 82 -9.53 -12.59 3.59
N THR A 83 -10.46 -11.73 3.16
CA THR A 83 -11.51 -11.23 4.05
C THR A 83 -12.50 -12.32 4.40
N LEU A 84 -12.62 -12.57 5.71
CA LEU A 84 -13.60 -13.46 6.31
C LEU A 84 -15.00 -12.90 6.07
N HIS A 85 -15.84 -13.63 5.34
CA HIS A 85 -17.24 -13.25 5.16
C HIS A 85 -17.99 -13.54 6.47
N ALA A 86 -18.65 -12.53 7.03
CA ALA A 86 -19.32 -12.60 8.34
C ALA A 86 -20.48 -13.61 8.44
N PHE A 87 -20.87 -14.25 7.32
CA PHE A 87 -22.03 -15.14 7.22
C PHE A 87 -21.66 -16.64 7.14
N GLY A 88 -20.38 -17.01 7.28
CA GLY A 88 -19.92 -18.41 7.29
C GLY A 88 -19.43 -18.86 8.67
N GLN A 89 -19.64 -20.14 9.02
CA GLN A 89 -19.01 -20.72 10.21
C GLN A 89 -17.47 -20.63 10.06
N PRO A 90 -16.74 -20.03 11.02
CA PRO A 90 -15.30 -19.86 10.89
C PRO A 90 -14.61 -21.23 10.94
N GLY A 91 -14.16 -21.71 9.77
CA GLY A 91 -13.42 -22.96 9.64
C GLY A 91 -11.94 -22.78 10.01
N ALA A 92 -11.21 -23.88 10.22
CA ALA A 92 -9.77 -23.83 10.50
C ALA A 92 -8.97 -23.10 9.40
N MET A 93 -9.44 -23.16 8.15
CA MET A 93 -8.82 -22.47 7.01
C MET A 93 -8.87 -20.94 7.12
N ASP A 94 -9.89 -20.40 7.79
CA ASP A 94 -10.05 -18.96 8.02
C ASP A 94 -9.07 -18.41 9.06
N TYR A 95 -8.69 -19.22 10.05
CA TYR A 95 -7.63 -18.87 10.98
C TYR A 95 -6.26 -18.92 10.29
N VAL A 96 -6.01 -19.95 9.47
CA VAL A 96 -4.76 -20.09 8.71
C VAL A 96 -4.57 -18.91 7.75
N SER A 97 -5.60 -18.51 7.00
CA SER A 97 -5.54 -17.36 6.10
C SER A 97 -5.27 -16.05 6.86
N HIS A 98 -5.86 -15.87 8.05
CA HIS A 98 -5.63 -14.69 8.88
C HIS A 98 -4.19 -14.59 9.40
N TYR A 99 -3.62 -15.70 9.88
CA TYR A 99 -2.23 -15.73 10.35
C TYR A 99 -1.23 -15.60 9.20
N LEU A 100 -1.48 -16.26 8.07
CA LEU A 100 -0.66 -16.14 6.87
C LEU A 100 -0.64 -14.69 6.35
N ARG A 101 -1.81 -14.04 6.33
CA ARG A 101 -1.93 -12.61 6.01
C ARG A 101 -1.11 -11.75 6.97
N ARG A 102 -1.19 -12.00 8.28
CA ARG A 102 -0.46 -11.24 9.30
C ARG A 102 1.05 -11.41 9.16
N GLY A 103 1.52 -12.60 8.82
CA GLY A 103 2.94 -12.86 8.52
C GLY A 103 3.38 -12.21 7.22
N ALA A 104 2.60 -12.35 6.15
CA ALA A 104 2.90 -11.76 4.84
C ALA A 104 3.00 -10.23 4.92
N PHE A 105 2.04 -9.56 5.58
CA PHE A 105 2.05 -8.10 5.72
C PHE A 105 2.92 -7.56 6.86
N PHE A 106 3.49 -8.45 7.68
CA PHE A 106 4.57 -8.08 8.60
C PHE A 106 5.88 -7.89 7.83
N LEU A 107 6.16 -8.77 6.87
CA LEU A 107 7.40 -8.74 6.07
C LEU A 107 7.28 -7.84 4.83
N LEU A 108 6.10 -7.80 4.21
CA LEU A 108 5.82 -7.04 2.99
C LEU A 108 4.91 -5.86 3.31
N PRO A 109 5.24 -4.63 2.91
CA PRO A 109 4.32 -3.53 3.10
C PRO A 109 3.05 -3.78 2.28
N ASN A 110 1.89 -3.60 2.91
CA ASN A 110 0.73 -3.19 2.15
C ASN A 110 1.03 -1.77 1.66
N LEU A 111 1.40 -1.62 0.39
CA LEU A 111 1.57 -0.29 -0.22
C LEU A 111 0.23 0.47 -0.36
N PRO A 112 -0.96 -0.17 -0.36
CA PRO A 112 -2.22 0.53 -0.26
C PRO A 112 -2.81 0.43 1.16
N ILE A 113 -2.21 1.07 2.17
CA ILE A 113 -2.81 1.10 3.53
C ILE A 113 -4.05 2.01 3.56
N THR A 114 -4.03 3.05 2.74
CA THR A 114 -5.15 3.98 2.56
C THR A 114 -5.29 4.19 1.06
N SER A 115 -6.41 3.74 0.50
CA SER A 115 -6.98 3.99 -0.85
C SER A 115 -6.01 4.53 -1.90
N SER A 116 -5.84 3.83 -3.03
CA SER A 116 -4.88 4.23 -4.07
C SER A 116 -4.96 5.75 -4.38
N PRO A 117 -3.87 6.52 -4.17
CA PRO A 117 -3.86 7.97 -4.40
C PRO A 117 -4.31 8.34 -5.82
N ALA A 118 -4.02 7.47 -6.80
CA ALA A 118 -4.50 7.60 -8.17
C ALA A 118 -6.03 7.51 -8.29
N ALA A 119 -6.69 6.58 -7.58
CA ALA A 119 -8.15 6.52 -7.57
C ALA A 119 -8.78 7.71 -6.82
N GLN A 120 -8.13 8.21 -5.78
CA GLN A 120 -8.59 9.42 -5.08
C GLN A 120 -8.53 10.66 -5.99
N LEU A 121 -7.44 10.80 -6.76
CA LEU A 121 -7.35 11.85 -7.77
C LEU A 121 -8.40 11.68 -8.88
N ARG A 122 -8.64 10.45 -9.34
CA ARG A 122 -9.66 10.15 -10.36
C ARG A 122 -11.08 10.49 -9.89
N SER A 123 -11.38 10.17 -8.63
CA SER A 123 -12.70 10.42 -8.01
C SER A 123 -12.86 11.86 -7.51
N GLY A 124 -11.82 12.69 -7.59
CA GLY A 124 -11.85 14.06 -7.07
C GLY A 124 -11.91 14.14 -5.55
N THR A 125 -11.57 13.06 -4.83
CA THR A 125 -11.63 13.01 -3.37
C THR A 125 -10.39 13.65 -2.74
N LEU A 126 -10.59 14.27 -1.58
CA LEU A 126 -9.54 15.01 -0.87
C LEU A 126 -8.60 14.05 -0.13
N ILE A 127 -7.30 14.12 -0.44
CA ILE A 127 -6.27 13.48 0.36
C ILE A 127 -5.98 14.36 1.58
N ALA A 128 -6.37 13.89 2.77
CA ALA A 128 -6.11 14.58 4.02
C ALA A 128 -4.62 14.54 4.39
N TRP A 129 -4.07 15.66 4.89
CA TRP A 129 -2.70 15.72 5.40
C TRP A 129 -2.42 14.70 6.51
N ARG A 130 -3.43 14.39 7.32
CA ARG A 130 -3.33 13.37 8.36
C ARG A 130 -3.09 11.97 7.79
N ALA A 131 -3.68 11.66 6.62
CA ALA A 131 -3.42 10.41 5.92
C ALA A 131 -1.99 10.35 5.39
N VAL A 132 -1.48 11.47 4.86
CA VAL A 132 -0.07 11.57 4.43
C VAL A 132 0.89 11.37 5.61
N GLY A 133 0.65 12.04 6.73
CA GLY A 133 1.49 11.90 7.93
C GLY A 133 1.43 10.52 8.56
N ALA A 134 0.24 9.90 8.61
CA ALA A 134 0.06 8.54 9.11
C ALA A 134 0.82 7.51 8.25
N GLU A 135 0.71 7.62 6.92
CA GLU A 135 1.43 6.75 5.99
C GLU A 135 2.95 6.97 6.11
N ALA A 136 3.39 8.22 6.22
CA ALA A 136 4.81 8.55 6.37
C ALA A 136 5.41 7.89 7.62
N LEU A 137 4.77 8.06 8.78
CA LEU A 137 5.29 7.57 10.06
C LEU A 137 5.15 6.06 10.21
N THR A 138 3.92 5.55 10.07
CA THR A 138 3.59 4.16 10.39
C THR A 138 3.82 3.21 9.21
N GLY A 139 3.53 3.65 7.99
CA GLY A 139 3.64 2.84 6.79
C GLY A 139 5.08 2.73 6.27
N THR A 140 5.79 3.86 6.19
CA THR A 140 7.11 3.95 5.53
C THR A 140 8.27 4.05 6.52
N LEU A 141 8.29 5.04 7.40
CA LEU A 141 9.49 5.44 8.14
C LEU A 141 9.95 4.37 9.12
N ILE A 142 9.04 3.83 9.94
CA ILE A 142 9.37 2.75 10.88
C ILE A 142 9.93 1.54 10.14
N ARG A 143 9.29 1.11 9.05
CA ARG A 143 9.72 -0.08 8.31
C ARG A 143 11.04 0.16 7.56
N ALA A 144 11.24 1.35 7.00
CA ALA A 144 12.49 1.73 6.36
C ALA A 144 13.65 1.76 7.37
N VAL A 145 13.44 2.31 8.57
CA VAL A 145 14.45 2.31 9.64
C VAL A 145 14.79 0.88 10.07
N VAL A 146 13.78 0.01 10.25
CA VAL A 146 14.01 -1.41 10.57
C VAL A 146 14.79 -2.11 9.45
N ALA A 147 14.42 -1.92 8.19
CA ALA A 147 15.12 -2.50 7.04
C ALA A 147 16.57 -2.04 6.95
N LEU A 148 16.83 -0.74 7.15
CA LEU A 148 18.18 -0.19 7.15
C LEU A 148 19.01 -0.65 8.35
N ALA A 149 18.39 -0.77 9.53
CA ALA A 149 19.06 -1.30 10.73
C ALA A 149 19.44 -2.77 10.55
N LEU A 150 18.57 -3.59 9.96
CA LEU A 150 18.89 -4.98 9.61
C LEU A 150 20.02 -5.04 8.58
N GLY A 151 19.97 -4.19 7.55
CA GLY A 151 21.02 -4.11 6.53
C GLY A 151 22.37 -3.72 7.12
N SER A 152 22.41 -2.74 8.02
CA SER A 152 23.64 -2.31 8.68
C SER A 152 24.19 -3.38 9.62
N LEU A 153 23.34 -4.12 10.35
CA LEU A 153 23.77 -5.25 11.18
C LEU A 153 24.37 -6.38 10.35
N ILE A 154 23.80 -6.68 9.19
CA ILE A 154 24.33 -7.69 8.26
C ILE A 154 25.71 -7.25 7.75
N PHE A 155 25.87 -5.99 7.32
CA PHE A 155 27.17 -5.47 6.87
C PHE A 155 28.22 -5.52 7.97
N ARG A 156 27.87 -5.11 9.19
CA ARG A 156 28.77 -5.15 10.35
C ARG A 156 29.25 -6.57 10.67
N ARG A 157 28.41 -7.59 10.48
CA ARG A 157 28.81 -9.00 10.63
C ARG A 157 29.70 -9.49 9.49
N ARG A 158 29.54 -8.97 8.26
CA ARG A 158 30.42 -9.30 7.11
C ARG A 158 31.81 -8.65 7.24
N GLU A 159 31.90 -7.45 7.81
CA GLU A 159 33.20 -6.80 8.08
C GLU A 159 34.05 -7.60 9.07
N LEU A 160 33.43 -8.24 10.06
CA LEU A 160 34.12 -9.12 11.02
C LEU A 160 34.63 -10.42 10.40
N ALA A 161 34.03 -10.90 9.30
CA ALA A 161 34.43 -12.11 8.61
C ALA A 161 35.56 -11.88 7.58
N ARG A 162 35.94 -10.62 7.30
CA ARG A 162 36.97 -10.28 6.30
C ARG A 162 38.39 -10.24 6.85
N VAL A 163 38.60 -10.67 8.10
CA VAL A 163 39.94 -10.90 8.66
C VAL A 163 40.11 -12.39 8.90
N GLN A 164 40.60 -13.09 7.89
CA GLN A 164 41.45 -14.27 8.04
C GLN A 164 42.19 -14.48 6.71
N VAL A 165 43.46 -14.06 6.76
CA VAL A 165 44.65 -14.41 5.95
C VAL A 165 44.43 -14.74 4.47
#